data_AF-A0A8J2HSE6-F1
#
_entry.id   AF-A0A8J2HSE6-F1
#
_cell.length_a   1.000
_cell.length_b   1.000
_cell.length_c   1.000
_cell.angle_alpha   90.00
_cell.angle_beta   90.00
_cell.angle_gamma   90.00
#
_symmetry.space_group_name_H-M   'P 1'
#
loop_
_entity.id
_entity.type
_entity.pdbx_description
1 polymer ?
#
loop_
_entity_poly.entity_id
_entity_poly.type
_entity_poly.pdbx_seq_one_letter_code
_entity_poly.pdbx_strand_id
1 'polypeptide(L)'
;MRITTFLWAAGTGTHIPRRMNRHHVREILGLSERQWPIFLRVSLAVCKEFPRAFWGDLNPAEKQYLTQKIRDSVQEEGLPVLDDKGIEWRVSKVLPELRHYTRFADQYGAWETTAGRTFPNKVIREACDANIHKIPTKGLRYWTQIPEEIRLELATEVNKRLVESGLPAMDEEALLYRIRKHMNHWIREKLGRKPSRTGS
;
A
#
# COMPACT_ATOMS: atom_id res chain seq x y z
N MET A 1 -21.12 8.52 36.23
CA MET A 1 -19.81 7.83 36.13
C MET A 1 -20.06 6.36 35.83
N ARG A 2 -19.56 5.85 34.70
CA ARG A 2 -19.55 4.42 34.41
C ARG A 2 -18.11 4.06 34.03
N ILE A 3 -17.42 3.44 34.98
CA ILE A 3 -16.13 2.80 34.76
C ILE A 3 -16.46 1.41 34.19
N THR A 4 -16.37 1.25 32.88
CA THR A 4 -16.39 -0.08 32.24
C THR A 4 -14.98 -0.62 32.23
N THR A 5 -14.68 -1.42 33.25
CA THR A 5 -13.49 -2.25 33.38
C THR A 5 -13.54 -3.34 32.30
N PHE A 6 -12.71 -3.22 31.25
CA PHE A 6 -12.49 -4.33 30.31
C PHE A 6 -11.39 -5.23 30.86
N LEU A 7 -11.78 -6.15 31.76
CA LEU A 7 -11.03 -7.37 32.05
C LEU A 7 -11.35 -8.37 30.92
N TRP A 8 -10.52 -8.40 29.87
CA TRP A 8 -10.50 -9.52 28.96
C TRP A 8 -9.41 -10.50 29.39
N ALA A 9 -9.92 -11.65 29.85
CA ALA A 9 -9.17 -12.77 30.36
C ALA A 9 -8.11 -13.27 29.37
N ALA A 10 -6.93 -13.54 29.91
CA ALA A 10 -5.97 -14.49 29.36
C ALA A 10 -6.67 -15.84 29.13
N GLY A 11 -6.54 -16.43 27.94
CA GLY A 11 -6.85 -17.86 27.74
C GLY A 11 -7.64 -18.27 26.50
N THR A 12 -8.18 -17.35 25.70
CA THR A 12 -8.77 -17.71 24.40
C THR A 12 -8.19 -16.83 23.31
N GLY A 13 -7.47 -17.45 22.37
CA GLY A 13 -6.70 -16.72 21.37
C GLY A 13 -7.58 -15.71 20.62
N THR A 14 -7.32 -14.43 20.81
CA THR A 14 -8.03 -13.30 20.23
C THR A 14 -7.87 -13.29 18.71
N HIS A 15 -8.80 -13.90 17.99
CA HIS A 15 -8.84 -13.77 16.54
C HIS A 15 -8.97 -12.29 16.16
N ILE A 16 -7.96 -11.73 15.50
CA ILE A 16 -7.97 -10.33 15.04
C ILE A 16 -8.59 -10.29 13.64
N PRO A 17 -9.80 -9.74 13.46
CA PRO A 17 -10.42 -9.65 12.15
C PRO A 17 -9.55 -8.89 11.15
N ARG A 18 -9.46 -9.40 9.92
CA ARG A 18 -8.68 -8.75 8.86
C ARG A 18 -9.11 -7.30 8.61
N ARG A 19 -10.37 -6.93 8.82
CA ARG A 19 -10.88 -5.56 8.62
C ARG A 19 -10.81 -4.66 9.86
N MET A 20 -10.18 -5.10 10.95
CA MET A 20 -10.06 -4.31 12.18
C MET A 20 -9.24 -3.04 11.96
N ASN A 21 -9.64 -1.96 12.65
CA ASN A 21 -8.95 -0.68 12.65
C ASN A 21 -7.53 -0.83 13.23
N ARG A 22 -6.55 -0.19 12.59
CA ARG A 22 -5.14 -0.16 13.04
C ARG A 22 -4.99 0.30 14.49
N HIS A 23 -5.81 1.25 14.95
CA HIS A 23 -5.77 1.73 16.34
C HIS A 23 -6.11 0.61 17.33
N HIS A 24 -7.22 -0.11 17.10
CA HIS A 24 -7.61 -1.23 17.95
C HIS A 24 -6.59 -2.37 17.91
N VAL A 25 -5.99 -2.66 16.76
CA VAL A 25 -4.92 -3.68 16.68
C VAL A 25 -3.69 -3.25 17.48
N ARG A 26 -3.30 -1.98 17.42
CA ARG A 26 -2.20 -1.43 18.24
C ARG A 26 -2.47 -1.64 19.73
N GLU A 27 -3.68 -1.35 20.18
CA GLU A 27 -4.11 -1.52 21.58
C GLU A 27 -4.11 -2.99 22.00
N ILE A 28 -4.64 -3.90 21.16
CA ILE A 28 -4.62 -5.35 21.41
C ILE A 28 -3.19 -5.86 21.57
N LEU A 29 -2.24 -5.34 20.77
CA LEU A 29 -0.83 -5.73 20.85
C LEU A 29 -0.06 -5.01 21.95
N GLY A 30 -0.71 -4.15 22.75
CA GLY A 30 -0.07 -3.41 23.83
C GLY A 30 1.03 -2.45 23.36
N LEU A 31 0.99 -2.05 22.08
CA LEU A 31 2.02 -1.20 21.50
C LEU A 31 1.73 0.28 21.72
N SER A 32 2.72 1.03 22.18
CA SER A 32 2.62 2.50 22.25
C SER A 32 2.61 3.12 20.84
N GLU A 33 2.17 4.39 20.76
CA GLU A 33 2.25 5.19 19.52
C GLU A 33 3.68 5.31 18.96
N ARG A 34 4.71 5.21 19.83
CA ARG A 34 6.12 5.24 19.41
C ARG A 34 6.59 3.89 18.86
N GLN A 35 6.10 2.79 19.42
CA GLN A 35 6.48 1.43 19.00
C GLN A 35 5.74 0.97 17.74
N TRP A 36 4.53 1.47 17.52
CA TRP A 36 3.72 1.07 16.36
C TRP A 36 4.41 1.29 15.00
N PRO A 37 5.02 2.45 14.71
CA PRO A 37 5.79 2.63 13.48
C PRO A 37 6.97 1.65 13.32
N ILE A 38 7.61 1.25 14.42
CA ILE A 38 8.72 0.29 14.41
C ILE A 38 8.21 -1.08 13.99
N PHE A 39 7.12 -1.56 14.61
CA PHE A 39 6.46 -2.80 14.22
C PHE A 39 6.06 -2.79 12.73
N LEU A 40 5.45 -1.68 12.25
CA LEU A 40 5.07 -1.55 10.84
C LEU A 40 6.27 -1.60 9.88
N ARG A 41 7.41 -1.00 10.27
CA ARG A 41 8.66 -0.99 9.51
C ARG A 41 9.30 -2.38 9.47
N VAL A 42 9.47 -3.02 10.62
CA VAL A 42 10.08 -4.36 10.75
C VAL A 42 9.27 -5.39 9.97
N SER A 43 7.95 -5.45 10.21
CA SER A 43 7.07 -6.38 9.49
C SER A 43 7.12 -6.19 7.96
N LEU A 44 7.18 -4.93 7.48
CA LEU A 44 7.36 -4.65 6.07
C LEU A 44 8.72 -5.12 5.54
N ALA A 45 9.79 -4.88 6.29
CA ALA A 45 11.14 -5.28 5.90
C ALA A 45 11.26 -6.79 5.74
N VAL A 46 10.75 -7.56 6.70
CA VAL A 46 10.75 -9.03 6.63
C VAL A 46 9.86 -9.53 5.49
N CYS A 47 8.66 -8.96 5.32
CA CYS A 47 7.76 -9.38 4.23
C CYS A 47 8.32 -9.11 2.82
N LYS A 48 9.31 -8.21 2.66
CA LYS A 48 9.97 -7.97 1.36
C LYS A 48 10.77 -9.17 0.86
N GLU A 49 11.11 -10.12 1.72
CA GLU A 49 11.72 -11.40 1.32
C GLU A 49 10.74 -12.29 0.55
N PHE A 50 9.43 -12.02 0.67
CA PHE A 50 8.34 -12.75 0.02
C PHE A 50 7.47 -11.80 -0.83
N PRO A 51 8.04 -11.03 -1.78
CA PRO A 51 7.36 -9.90 -2.41
C PRO A 51 6.17 -10.29 -3.28
N ARG A 52 6.05 -11.56 -3.67
CA ARG A 52 4.96 -12.11 -4.51
C ARG A 52 4.03 -13.06 -3.77
N ALA A 53 4.29 -13.34 -2.49
CA ALA A 53 3.54 -14.34 -1.75
C ALA A 53 2.14 -13.85 -1.35
N PHE A 54 1.25 -14.81 -1.10
CA PHE A 54 0.00 -14.59 -0.39
C PHE A 54 0.02 -15.45 0.87
N TRP A 55 -0.42 -14.90 2.01
CA TRP A 55 -0.37 -15.63 3.28
C TRP A 55 -1.08 -16.99 3.24
N GLY A 56 -2.19 -17.10 2.50
CA GLY A 56 -2.91 -18.37 2.33
C GLY A 56 -2.10 -19.44 1.58
N ASP A 57 -1.21 -19.02 0.69
CA ASP A 57 -0.45 -19.91 -0.20
C ASP A 57 0.88 -20.36 0.43
N LEU A 58 1.31 -19.70 1.51
CA LEU A 58 2.51 -20.08 2.24
C LEU A 58 2.30 -21.39 3.00
N ASN A 59 3.30 -22.26 2.92
CA ASN A 59 3.31 -23.50 3.69
C ASN A 59 3.55 -23.22 5.19
N PRO A 60 3.29 -24.20 6.09
CA PRO A 60 3.45 -23.98 7.53
C PRO A 60 4.86 -23.56 7.95
N ALA A 61 5.91 -24.07 7.29
CA ALA A 61 7.30 -23.72 7.59
C ALA A 61 7.62 -22.27 7.23
N GLU A 62 7.14 -21.78 6.07
CA GLU A 62 7.28 -20.38 5.65
C GLU A 62 6.53 -19.43 6.57
N LYS A 63 5.31 -19.80 7.00
CA LYS A 63 4.53 -19.03 7.98
C LYS A 63 5.26 -18.93 9.30
N GLN A 64 5.79 -20.06 9.81
CA GLN A 64 6.56 -20.08 11.04
C GLN A 64 7.85 -19.25 10.91
N TYR A 65 8.56 -19.36 9.79
CA TYR A 65 9.75 -18.57 9.51
C TYR A 65 9.46 -17.06 9.54
N LEU A 66 8.43 -16.60 8.81
CA LEU A 66 8.04 -15.20 8.78
C LEU A 66 7.65 -14.69 10.17
N THR A 67 6.81 -15.45 10.88
CA THR A 67 6.35 -15.07 12.22
C THR A 67 7.51 -14.97 13.19
N GLN A 68 8.41 -15.97 13.19
CA GLN A 68 9.58 -15.99 14.06
C GLN A 68 10.52 -14.83 13.73
N LYS A 69 10.84 -14.62 12.44
CA LYS A 69 11.74 -13.54 12.02
C LYS A 69 11.20 -12.16 12.35
N ILE A 70 9.89 -11.94 12.21
CA ILE A 70 9.27 -10.69 12.66
C ILE A 70 9.39 -10.56 14.18
N ARG A 71 9.14 -11.63 14.94
CA ARG A 71 9.24 -11.63 16.41
C ARG A 71 10.65 -11.29 16.88
N ASP A 72 11.66 -11.91 16.27
CA ASP A 72 13.06 -11.69 16.62
C ASP A 72 13.47 -10.25 16.29
N SER A 73 13.16 -9.77 15.08
CA SER A 73 13.51 -8.41 14.67
C SER A 73 12.79 -7.31 15.46
N VAL A 74 11.57 -7.53 15.95
CA VAL A 74 10.92 -6.54 16.84
C VAL A 74 11.55 -6.53 18.23
N GLN A 75 11.98 -7.69 18.75
CA GLN A 75 12.68 -7.76 20.04
C GLN A 75 14.05 -7.10 19.97
N GLU A 76 14.79 -7.29 18.87
CA GLU A 76 16.07 -6.59 18.59
C GLU A 76 15.89 -5.07 18.59
N GLU A 77 14.75 -4.57 18.12
CA GLU A 77 14.40 -3.15 18.12
C GLU A 77 13.76 -2.67 19.44
N GLY A 78 13.77 -3.51 20.49
CA GLY A 78 13.33 -3.15 21.85
C GLY A 78 11.81 -3.14 22.05
N LEU A 79 11.03 -3.80 21.18
CA LEU A 79 9.57 -3.93 21.35
C LEU A 79 9.23 -5.10 22.29
N PRO A 80 8.06 -5.04 22.96
CA PRO A 80 7.57 -6.18 23.73
C PRO A 80 7.32 -7.39 22.82
N VAL A 81 7.29 -8.58 23.44
CA VAL A 81 6.93 -9.82 22.74
C VAL A 81 5.54 -9.66 22.13
N LEU A 82 5.44 -9.86 20.82
CA LEU A 82 4.19 -9.74 20.08
C LEU A 82 3.46 -11.07 19.99
N ASP A 83 2.13 -10.99 20.03
CA ASP A 83 1.25 -12.12 19.77
C ASP A 83 1.23 -12.49 18.28
N ASP A 84 1.21 -13.80 18.01
CA ASP A 84 1.29 -14.38 16.66
C ASP A 84 0.13 -13.92 15.78
N LYS A 85 -1.04 -13.72 16.39
CA LYS A 85 -2.22 -13.24 15.65
C LYS A 85 -2.06 -11.80 15.18
N GLY A 86 -1.33 -10.97 15.94
CA GLY A 86 -0.95 -9.63 15.53
C GLY A 86 0.00 -9.62 14.34
N ILE A 87 0.99 -10.50 14.39
CA ILE A 87 1.96 -10.69 13.32
C ILE A 87 1.24 -11.21 12.07
N GLU A 88 0.42 -12.25 12.19
CA GLU A 88 -0.38 -12.81 11.10
C GLU A 88 -1.31 -11.74 10.48
N TRP A 89 -2.04 -10.99 11.32
CA TRP A 89 -2.90 -9.90 10.84
C TRP A 89 -2.08 -8.91 9.99
N ARG A 90 -0.89 -8.54 10.46
CA ARG A 90 -0.02 -7.61 9.74
C ARG A 90 0.49 -8.20 8.43
N VAL A 91 0.98 -9.44 8.43
CA VAL A 91 1.50 -10.12 7.24
C VAL A 91 0.39 -10.28 6.19
N SER A 92 -0.84 -10.62 6.61
CA SER A 92 -2.02 -10.74 5.74
C SER A 92 -2.45 -9.44 5.06
N LYS A 93 -1.95 -8.30 5.55
CA LYS A 93 -2.12 -6.96 4.96
C LYS A 93 -0.95 -6.58 4.05
N VAL A 94 0.27 -6.86 4.49
CA VAL A 94 1.48 -6.42 3.79
C VAL A 94 1.74 -7.24 2.53
N LEU A 95 1.65 -8.57 2.59
CA LEU A 95 1.99 -9.43 1.45
C LEU A 95 1.13 -9.15 0.21
N PRO A 96 -0.21 -9.00 0.30
CA PRO A 96 -1.02 -8.64 -0.86
C PRO A 96 -0.65 -7.28 -1.46
N GLU A 97 -0.33 -6.29 -0.62
CA GLU A 97 0.13 -4.97 -1.09
C GLU A 97 1.48 -5.10 -1.81
N LEU A 98 2.44 -5.83 -1.24
CA LEU A 98 3.74 -6.10 -1.88
C LEU A 98 3.60 -6.84 -3.20
N ARG A 99 2.72 -7.85 -3.28
CA ARG A 99 2.45 -8.59 -4.51
C ARG A 99 1.92 -7.67 -5.60
N HIS A 100 0.96 -6.81 -5.26
CA HIS A 100 0.42 -5.81 -6.17
C HIS A 100 1.52 -4.85 -6.65
N TYR A 101 2.36 -4.33 -5.75
CA TYR A 101 3.48 -3.47 -6.11
C TYR A 101 4.53 -4.15 -6.99
N THR A 102 4.88 -5.38 -6.68
CA THR A 102 5.90 -6.16 -7.41
C THR A 102 5.43 -6.50 -8.81
N ARG A 103 4.16 -6.92 -8.97
CA ARG A 103 3.57 -7.20 -10.29
C ARG A 103 3.70 -6.02 -11.24
N PHE A 104 3.38 -4.80 -10.79
CA PHE A 104 3.51 -3.61 -11.64
C PHE A 104 4.96 -3.19 -11.87
N ALA A 105 5.83 -3.38 -10.88
CA ALA A 105 7.26 -3.15 -11.07
C ALA A 105 7.84 -4.08 -12.15
N ASP A 106 7.43 -5.35 -12.15
CA ASP A 106 7.83 -6.34 -13.16
C ASP A 106 7.29 -5.97 -14.55
N GLN A 107 6.00 -5.63 -14.67
CA GLN A 107 5.41 -5.21 -15.95
C GLN A 107 6.10 -3.97 -16.52
N TYR A 108 6.46 -3.03 -15.64
CA TYR A 108 7.16 -1.81 -16.02
C TYR A 108 8.62 -2.10 -16.42
N GLY A 109 9.33 -2.95 -15.69
CA GLY A 109 10.68 -3.38 -16.07
C GLY A 109 10.72 -4.15 -17.39
N ALA A 110 9.72 -5.00 -17.64
CA ALA A 110 9.54 -5.67 -18.92
C ALA A 110 9.32 -4.66 -20.05
N TRP A 111 8.46 -3.66 -19.82
CA TRP A 111 8.25 -2.58 -20.78
C TRP A 111 9.53 -1.78 -21.06
N GLU A 112 10.30 -1.40 -20.03
CA GLU A 112 11.55 -0.65 -20.21
C GLU A 112 12.60 -1.47 -20.98
N THR A 113 12.62 -2.79 -20.77
CA THR A 113 13.44 -3.73 -21.54
C THR A 113 13.02 -3.75 -23.02
N THR A 114 11.71 -3.85 -23.31
CA THR A 114 11.19 -3.82 -24.68
C THR A 114 11.41 -2.48 -25.37
N ALA A 115 11.23 -1.37 -24.65
CA ALA A 115 11.43 -0.03 -25.17
C ALA A 115 12.92 0.36 -25.30
N GLY A 116 13.83 -0.41 -24.68
CA GLY A 116 15.26 -0.12 -24.64
C GLY A 116 15.60 1.15 -23.86
N ARG A 117 14.72 1.61 -22.97
CA ARG A 117 14.88 2.88 -22.23
C ARG A 117 14.00 2.95 -20.99
N THR A 118 14.32 3.89 -20.12
CA THR A 118 13.46 4.23 -18.98
C THR A 118 12.15 4.89 -19.42
N PHE A 119 11.08 4.63 -18.68
CA PHE A 119 9.77 5.19 -19.01
C PHE A 119 9.78 6.72 -18.91
N PRO A 120 9.25 7.42 -19.93
CA PRO A 120 9.24 8.87 -19.94
C PRO A 120 8.13 9.41 -19.03
N ASN A 121 8.43 9.62 -17.75
CA ASN A 121 7.46 10.19 -16.77
C ASN A 121 6.86 11.54 -17.22
N LYS A 122 7.53 12.26 -18.13
CA LYS A 122 7.02 13.48 -18.76
C LYS A 122 5.70 13.24 -19.51
N VAL A 123 5.55 12.09 -20.18
CA VAL A 123 4.34 11.74 -20.94
C VAL A 123 3.13 11.63 -20.03
N ILE A 124 3.29 11.03 -18.84
CA ILE A 124 2.21 10.99 -17.84
C ILE A 124 1.82 12.39 -17.41
N ARG A 125 2.79 13.25 -17.11
CA ARG A 125 2.54 14.62 -16.70
C ARG A 125 1.77 15.38 -17.77
N GLU A 126 2.24 15.33 -19.01
CA GLU A 126 1.61 16.01 -20.15
C GLU A 126 0.18 15.53 -20.42
N ALA A 127 -0.06 14.21 -20.34
CA ALA A 127 -1.41 13.65 -20.49
C ALA A 127 -2.35 14.09 -19.35
N CYS A 128 -1.84 14.11 -18.11
CA CYS A 128 -2.60 14.56 -16.95
C CYS A 128 -2.92 16.06 -17.03
N ASP A 129 -1.93 16.89 -17.40
CA ASP A 129 -2.10 18.34 -17.56
C ASP A 129 -3.10 18.66 -18.68
N ALA A 130 -3.04 17.93 -19.81
CA ALA A 130 -3.96 18.11 -20.93
C ALA A 130 -5.43 17.79 -20.54
N ASN A 131 -5.65 16.84 -19.63
CA ASN A 131 -6.98 16.41 -19.20
C ASN A 131 -7.39 16.95 -17.82
N ILE A 132 -6.60 17.83 -17.22
CA ILE A 132 -6.83 18.28 -15.84
C ILE A 132 -8.18 18.97 -15.65
N HIS A 133 -8.66 19.65 -16.68
CA HIS A 133 -9.95 20.33 -16.72
C HIS A 133 -11.14 19.36 -16.61
N LYS A 134 -10.96 18.09 -16.95
CA LYS A 134 -11.99 17.04 -16.81
C LYS A 134 -12.07 16.49 -15.38
N ILE A 135 -11.08 16.75 -14.55
CA ILE A 135 -10.97 16.12 -13.23
C ILE A 135 -11.82 16.91 -12.21
N PRO A 136 -12.79 16.27 -11.53
CA PRO A 136 -13.58 16.94 -10.51
C PRO A 136 -12.69 17.28 -9.32
N THR A 137 -12.41 18.56 -9.10
CA THR A 137 -11.53 19.03 -8.01
C THR A 137 -12.25 19.23 -6.69
N LYS A 138 -13.59 19.45 -6.71
CA LYS A 138 -14.39 19.71 -5.51
C LYS A 138 -14.39 18.48 -4.60
N GLY A 139 -13.75 18.60 -3.44
CA GLY A 139 -13.73 17.54 -2.43
C GLY A 139 -12.74 16.40 -2.73
N LEU A 140 -11.96 16.50 -3.81
CA LEU A 140 -11.01 15.49 -4.22
C LEU A 140 -9.84 15.40 -3.22
N ARG A 141 -9.61 14.21 -2.69
CA ARG A 141 -8.52 13.88 -1.74
C ARG A 141 -7.64 12.75 -2.25
N TYR A 142 -8.18 11.85 -3.08
CA TYR A 142 -7.49 10.65 -3.56
C TYR A 142 -7.82 10.37 -5.03
N TRP A 143 -6.85 9.79 -5.76
CA TRP A 143 -7.03 9.30 -7.13
C TRP A 143 -8.26 8.40 -7.31
N THR A 144 -8.58 7.57 -6.31
CA THR A 144 -9.71 6.63 -6.36
C THR A 144 -11.08 7.31 -6.35
N GLN A 145 -11.14 8.61 -6.06
CA GLN A 145 -12.36 9.41 -6.12
C GLN A 145 -12.59 10.03 -7.51
N ILE A 146 -11.61 9.95 -8.42
CA ILE A 146 -11.78 10.35 -9.81
C ILE A 146 -12.64 9.26 -10.49
N PRO A 147 -13.71 9.64 -11.22
CA PRO A 147 -14.54 8.71 -11.98
C PRO A 147 -13.70 7.78 -12.85
N GLU A 148 -14.13 6.53 -12.97
CA GLU A 148 -13.38 5.51 -13.68
C GLU A 148 -13.18 5.88 -15.15
N GLU A 149 -14.19 6.46 -15.78
CA GLU A 149 -14.13 6.89 -17.19
C GLU A 149 -12.98 7.87 -17.41
N ILE A 150 -12.82 8.86 -16.51
CA ILE A 150 -11.72 9.83 -16.57
C ILE A 150 -10.37 9.16 -16.31
N ARG A 151 -10.31 8.19 -15.38
CA ARG A 151 -9.07 7.45 -15.11
C ARG A 151 -8.62 6.64 -16.33
N LEU A 152 -9.56 6.01 -17.03
CA LEU A 152 -9.31 5.26 -18.27
C LEU A 152 -8.90 6.19 -19.41
N GLU A 153 -9.60 7.33 -19.60
CA GLU A 153 -9.21 8.34 -20.58
C GLU A 153 -7.77 8.83 -20.39
N LEU A 154 -7.34 9.03 -19.14
CA LEU A 154 -5.96 9.39 -18.83
C LEU A 154 -4.97 8.29 -19.26
N ALA A 155 -5.28 7.02 -19.02
CA ALA A 155 -4.45 5.90 -19.46
C ALA A 155 -4.38 5.82 -20.99
N THR A 156 -5.51 5.96 -21.68
CA THR A 156 -5.59 6.00 -23.13
C THR A 156 -4.74 7.13 -23.71
N GLU A 157 -4.83 8.34 -23.16
CA GLU A 157 -4.05 9.49 -23.61
C GLU A 157 -2.54 9.31 -23.39
N VAL A 158 -2.14 8.71 -22.26
CA VAL A 158 -0.72 8.40 -22.03
C VAL A 158 -0.21 7.38 -23.06
N ASN A 159 -0.96 6.31 -23.30
CA ASN A 159 -0.59 5.30 -24.30
C ASN A 159 -0.53 5.87 -25.72
N LYS A 160 -1.48 6.73 -26.09
CA LYS A 160 -1.47 7.45 -27.37
C LYS A 160 -0.16 8.23 -27.54
N ARG A 161 0.24 9.01 -26.53
CA ARG A 161 1.48 9.80 -26.57
C ARG A 161 2.75 8.94 -26.59
N LEU A 162 2.75 7.79 -25.91
CA LEU A 162 3.86 6.83 -26.01
C LEU A 162 4.03 6.34 -27.44
N VAL A 163 2.93 5.91 -28.08
CA VAL A 163 2.94 5.44 -29.47
C VAL A 163 3.34 6.53 -30.45
N GLU A 164 2.80 7.74 -30.29
CA GLU A 164 3.19 8.92 -31.10
C GLU A 164 4.69 9.26 -30.95
N SER A 165 5.30 8.91 -29.82
CA SER A 165 6.73 9.07 -29.56
C SER A 165 7.58 7.88 -30.02
N GLY A 166 7.00 6.93 -30.75
CA GLY A 166 7.67 5.71 -31.23
C GLY A 166 7.96 4.69 -30.13
N LEU A 167 7.23 4.75 -29.00
CA LEU A 167 7.40 3.85 -27.87
C LEU A 167 6.26 2.82 -27.82
N PRO A 168 6.52 1.60 -27.30
CA PRO A 168 5.46 0.62 -27.14
C PRO A 168 4.39 1.11 -26.15
N ALA A 169 3.14 0.72 -26.40
CA ALA A 169 2.08 0.92 -25.43
C ALA A 169 2.36 0.11 -24.15
N MET A 170 1.85 0.59 -23.02
CA MET A 170 1.92 -0.09 -21.72
C MET A 170 0.57 -0.73 -21.40
N ASP A 171 0.62 -1.86 -20.69
CA ASP A 171 -0.55 -2.47 -20.07
C ASP A 171 -1.34 -1.45 -19.23
N GLU A 172 -2.66 -1.41 -19.42
CA GLU A 172 -3.51 -0.37 -18.83
C GLU A 172 -3.47 -0.42 -17.29
N GLU A 173 -3.48 -1.60 -16.69
CA GLU A 173 -3.46 -1.78 -15.24
C GLU A 173 -2.16 -1.20 -14.65
N ALA A 174 -1.01 -1.51 -15.28
CA ALA A 174 0.29 -0.96 -14.90
C ALA A 174 0.36 0.56 -15.08
N LEU A 175 -0.23 1.07 -16.16
CA LEU A 175 -0.24 2.49 -16.48
C LEU A 175 -1.09 3.29 -15.48
N LEU A 176 -2.30 2.81 -15.18
CA LEU A 176 -3.18 3.38 -14.17
C LEU A 176 -2.51 3.43 -12.79
N TYR A 177 -1.77 2.37 -12.43
CA TYR A 177 -1.00 2.34 -11.19
C TYR A 177 0.06 3.46 -11.15
N ARG A 178 0.73 3.76 -12.27
CA ARG A 178 1.71 4.84 -12.36
C ARG A 178 1.06 6.22 -12.35
N ILE A 179 -0.02 6.41 -13.11
CA ILE A 179 -0.80 7.65 -13.15
C ILE A 179 -1.33 7.96 -11.74
N ARG A 180 -1.82 6.96 -11.00
CA ARG A 180 -2.24 7.09 -9.59
C ARG A 180 -1.16 7.75 -8.73
N LYS A 181 0.11 7.35 -8.87
CA LYS A 181 1.21 7.92 -8.08
C LYS A 181 1.43 9.40 -8.42
N HIS A 182 1.43 9.72 -9.71
CA HIS A 182 1.53 11.11 -10.18
C HIS A 182 0.36 11.97 -9.69
N MET A 183 -0.86 11.46 -9.84
CA MET A 183 -2.08 12.20 -9.51
C MET A 183 -2.28 12.37 -8.01
N ASN A 184 -1.94 11.37 -7.18
CA ASN A 184 -1.97 11.57 -5.72
C ASN A 184 -0.97 12.66 -5.27
N HIS A 185 0.18 12.75 -5.94
CA HIS A 185 1.13 13.82 -5.69
C HIS A 185 0.57 15.19 -6.13
N TRP A 186 0.02 15.28 -7.35
CA TRP A 186 -0.63 16.47 -7.86
C TRP A 186 -1.80 16.94 -6.97
N ILE A 187 -2.69 16.03 -6.56
CA ILE A 187 -3.82 16.32 -5.64
C ILE A 187 -3.29 16.93 -4.34
N ARG A 188 -2.25 16.32 -3.76
CA ARG A 188 -1.66 16.79 -2.50
C ARG A 188 -1.05 18.18 -2.64
N GLU A 189 -0.32 18.45 -3.72
CA GLU A 189 0.35 19.72 -3.94
C GLU A 189 -0.60 20.84 -4.35
N LYS A 190 -1.51 20.57 -5.29
CA LYS A 190 -2.36 21.60 -5.89
C LYS A 190 -3.64 21.86 -5.12
N LEU A 191 -4.19 20.84 -4.45
CA LEU A 191 -5.42 20.99 -3.67
C LEU A 191 -5.14 21.20 -2.17
N GLY A 192 -3.88 21.18 -1.73
CA GLY A 192 -3.43 21.69 -0.44
C GLY A 192 -4.01 21.02 0.80
N ARG A 193 -4.76 19.92 0.65
CA ARG A 193 -5.36 19.22 1.80
C ARG A 193 -4.34 18.26 2.38
N LYS A 194 -3.52 18.76 3.32
CA LYS A 194 -2.94 17.87 4.35
C LYS A 194 -4.08 16.99 4.87
N PRO A 195 -3.95 15.66 4.94
CA PRO A 195 -4.92 14.88 5.71
C PRO A 195 -4.93 15.48 7.11
N SER A 196 -6.10 15.92 7.57
CA SER A 196 -6.28 16.38 8.94
C SER A 196 -5.82 15.23 9.86
N ARG A 197 -4.63 15.38 10.44
CA ARG A 197 -4.27 14.71 11.69
C ARG A 197 -5.09 15.42 12.76
N THR A 198 -6.35 15.02 12.95
CA THR A 198 -7.18 15.22 14.16
C THR A 198 -8.65 14.92 13.86
N GLY A 199 -9.35 14.51 14.92
CA GLY A 199 -10.69 13.93 14.94
C GLY A 199 -10.62 12.68 15.82
N SER A 200 -10.15 12.80 17.08
CA SER A 200 -10.89 13.32 18.25
C SER A 200 -12.12 12.48 18.54
#